data_AF-V5I2V3-F1
#
_entry.id   AF-V5I2V3-F1
#
_cell.length_a   1.000
_cell.length_b   1.000
_cell.length_c   1.000
_cell.angle_alpha   90.00
_cell.angle_beta   90.00
_cell.angle_gamma   90.00
#
_symmetry.space_group_name_H-M   'P 1'
#
loop_
_entity.id
_entity.type
_entity.pdbx_description
1 polymer ?
#
loop_
_entity_poly.entity_id
_entity_poly.type
_entity_poly.pdbx_seq_one_letter_code
_entity_poly.pdbx_strand_id
1 'polypeptide(L)'
;WLYYRTFKRETAGLEHTCVYTIVSKNQPKENVYEFVQEHTLGRGKTRTKIRMTLYATPYKTEKHSTERENNNAMRASQNKGAEDGKKYQLIYSDYNKCDILRILYQTNGHACHLYHHNNTVDDGVPQECERVYGNACGNGHPSYTQQVYYSWCKENMESTI
;
A
#
# COMPACT_ATOMS: atom_id res chain seq x y z
N TRP A 1 0.79 -7.57 -0.61
CA TRP A 1 1.47 -7.12 -1.83
C TRP A 1 0.76 -5.91 -2.40
N LEU A 2 1.47 -4.89 -2.88
CA LEU A 2 0.87 -3.83 -3.68
C LEU A 2 0.68 -4.37 -5.10
N TYR A 3 -0.56 -4.50 -5.54
CA TYR A 3 -0.91 -5.05 -6.85
C TYR A 3 -0.99 -3.94 -7.90
N TYR A 4 -1.82 -2.92 -7.63
CA TYR A 4 -1.98 -1.75 -8.49
C TYR A 4 -1.69 -0.45 -7.77
N ARG A 5 -1.24 0.55 -8.54
CA ARG A 5 -1.20 1.95 -8.14
C ARG A 5 -1.57 2.87 -9.30
N THR A 6 -1.94 4.11 -8.98
CA THR A 6 -2.39 5.10 -9.96
C THR A 6 -1.30 5.99 -10.55
N PHE A 7 -0.05 5.84 -10.11
CA PHE A 7 1.05 6.75 -10.45
C PHE A 7 2.35 5.98 -10.61
N LYS A 8 3.25 6.51 -11.43
CA LYS A 8 4.59 5.92 -11.60
C LYS A 8 5.46 6.28 -10.41
N ARG A 9 6.18 5.29 -9.86
CA ARG A 9 7.17 5.50 -8.80
C ARG A 9 8.51 4.98 -9.28
N GLU A 10 9.49 5.89 -9.31
CA GLU A 10 10.86 5.62 -9.74
C GLU A 10 11.84 6.28 -8.76
N THR A 11 13.00 5.68 -8.59
CA THR A 11 14.17 6.29 -7.92
C THR A 11 15.33 6.21 -8.89
N ALA A 12 15.94 7.35 -9.23
CA ALA A 12 17.05 7.40 -10.19
C ALA A 12 16.74 6.71 -11.53
N GLY A 13 15.51 6.87 -12.03
CA GLY A 13 15.03 6.22 -13.26
C GLY A 13 14.72 4.72 -13.15
N LEU A 14 14.87 4.12 -11.96
CA LEU A 14 14.56 2.72 -11.72
C LEU A 14 13.15 2.56 -11.14
N GLU A 15 12.31 1.78 -11.83
CA GLU A 15 10.95 1.49 -11.43
C GLU A 15 10.89 0.66 -10.13
N HIS A 16 9.92 1.02 -9.27
CA HIS A 16 9.58 0.26 -8.06
C HIS A 16 8.61 -0.87 -8.39
N THR A 17 9.04 -2.12 -8.18
CA THR A 17 8.25 -3.35 -8.39
C THR A 17 8.28 -4.24 -7.15
N CYS A 18 7.41 -5.26 -7.09
CA CYS A 18 7.36 -6.24 -6.00
C CYS A 18 7.27 -5.61 -4.61
N VAL A 19 6.47 -4.55 -4.48
CA VAL A 19 6.27 -3.87 -3.21
C VAL A 19 5.38 -4.73 -2.32
N TYR A 20 5.82 -5.05 -1.11
CA TYR A 20 4.98 -5.71 -0.12
C TYR A 20 5.24 -5.16 1.28
N THR A 21 4.30 -5.48 2.17
CA THR A 21 4.35 -5.07 3.56
C THR A 21 4.08 -6.27 4.45
N ILE A 22 4.88 -6.41 5.50
CA ILE A 22 4.68 -7.37 6.60
C ILE A 22 4.24 -6.57 7.82
N VAL A 23 3.06 -6.88 8.33
CA VAL A 23 2.53 -6.29 9.57
C VAL A 23 2.70 -7.33 10.68
N SER A 24 3.34 -6.96 11.78
CA SER A 24 3.57 -7.85 12.93
C SER A 24 2.25 -8.23 13.61
N LYS A 25 2.12 -9.47 14.11
CA LYS A 25 0.89 -9.95 14.79
C LYS A 25 0.73 -9.37 16.21
N ASN A 26 1.83 -9.08 16.90
CA ASN A 26 1.84 -8.54 18.26
C ASN A 26 2.09 -7.04 18.21
N GLN A 27 1.05 -6.28 17.87
CA GLN A 27 1.13 -4.83 17.81
C GLN A 27 1.12 -4.26 19.25
N PRO A 28 1.88 -3.18 19.52
CA PRO A 28 2.01 -2.65 20.87
C PRO A 28 0.67 -2.15 21.42
N LYS A 29 0.56 -2.03 22.76
CA LYS A 29 -0.59 -1.37 23.42
C LYS A 29 -0.76 0.10 23.01
N GLU A 30 0.31 0.70 22.51
CA GLU A 30 0.32 2.04 21.93
C GLU A 30 -0.37 2.01 20.56
N ASN A 31 -1.13 3.05 20.20
CA ASN A 31 -1.83 3.16 18.92
C ASN A 31 -0.86 3.47 17.74
N VAL A 32 0.30 2.80 17.71
CA VAL A 32 1.38 2.95 16.73
C VAL A 32 1.83 1.56 16.28
N TYR A 33 1.66 1.26 15.00
CA TYR A 33 1.81 -0.07 14.44
C TYR A 33 3.12 -0.19 13.67
N GLU A 34 4.00 -1.10 14.07
CA GLU A 34 5.24 -1.36 13.34
C GLU A 34 4.97 -2.32 12.17
N PHE A 35 5.54 -1.99 11.00
CA PHE A 35 5.50 -2.83 9.82
C PHE A 35 6.76 -2.69 8.98
N VAL A 36 7.12 -3.75 8.26
CA VAL A 36 8.20 -3.73 7.28
C VAL A 36 7.61 -3.51 5.90
N GLN A 37 8.20 -2.64 5.12
CA GLN A 37 7.96 -2.54 3.68
C GLN A 37 9.22 -2.92 2.92
N GLU A 38 9.06 -3.76 1.90
CA GLU A 38 10.15 -4.14 1.01
C GLU A 38 9.70 -3.95 -0.44
N HIS A 39 10.62 -3.54 -1.30
CA HIS A 39 10.39 -3.39 -2.73
C HIS A 39 11.67 -3.63 -3.53
N THR A 40 11.51 -3.86 -4.82
CA THR A 40 12.60 -3.98 -5.77
C THR A 40 12.71 -2.70 -6.61
N LEU A 41 13.94 -2.24 -6.84
CA LEU A 41 14.28 -1.22 -7.84
C LEU A 41 14.91 -1.88 -9.07
N GLY A 42 14.48 -1.46 -10.26
CA GLY A 42 15.06 -1.91 -11.53
C GLY A 42 14.64 -3.34 -11.92
N ARG A 43 15.20 -3.86 -13.01
CA ARG A 43 14.90 -5.19 -13.57
C ARG A 43 16.19 -5.92 -13.97
N GLY A 44 16.15 -7.24 -13.98
CA GLY A 44 17.30 -8.06 -14.41
C GLY A 44 18.56 -7.79 -13.57
N LYS A 45 19.65 -7.40 -14.22
CA LYS A 45 20.97 -7.20 -13.57
C LYS A 45 21.07 -5.96 -12.68
N THR A 46 20.18 -4.97 -12.84
CA THR A 46 20.17 -3.74 -12.03
C THR A 46 19.23 -3.84 -10.83
N ARG A 47 18.81 -5.06 -10.49
CA ARG A 47 17.80 -5.33 -9.48
C ARG A 47 18.38 -5.15 -8.08
N THR A 48 17.80 -4.26 -7.28
CA THR A 48 18.16 -4.07 -5.88
C THR A 48 16.94 -4.18 -4.99
N LYS A 49 17.02 -4.95 -3.90
CA LYS A 49 15.98 -5.02 -2.86
C LYS A 49 16.21 -3.90 -1.85
N ILE A 50 15.15 -3.17 -1.52
CA ILE A 50 15.14 -2.10 -0.52
C ILE A 50 14.13 -2.47 0.56
N ARG A 51 14.60 -2.60 1.79
CA ARG A 51 13.80 -2.93 2.97
C ARG A 51 13.82 -1.76 3.94
N MET A 52 12.67 -1.44 4.51
CA MET A 52 12.52 -0.39 5.52
C MET A 52 11.50 -0.79 6.59
N THR A 53 11.82 -0.47 7.84
CA THR A 53 10.85 -0.50 8.94
C THR A 53 10.13 0.84 9.01
N LEU A 54 8.81 0.78 9.18
CA LEU A 54 7.92 1.93 9.23
C LEU A 54 6.94 1.76 10.41
N TYR A 55 6.42 2.89 10.86
CA TYR A 55 5.45 2.99 11.93
C TYR A 55 4.20 3.70 11.42
N ALA A 56 3.03 3.08 11.60
CA ALA A 56 1.74 3.61 11.22
C ALA A 56 0.97 4.08 12.47
N THR A 57 0.59 5.35 12.51
CA THR A 57 -0.28 5.90 13.56
C THR A 57 -1.68 6.15 12.97
N PRO A 58 -2.71 5.39 13.37
CA PRO A 58 -4.08 5.57 12.88
C PRO A 58 -4.72 6.85 13.43
N TYR A 59 -5.57 7.49 12.63
CA TYR A 59 -6.34 8.65 13.01
C TYR A 59 -7.68 8.73 12.26
N LYS A 60 -8.59 9.57 12.77
CA LYS A 60 -9.85 9.90 12.09
C LYS A 60 -9.63 11.08 11.15
N THR A 61 -10.05 10.95 9.89
CA THR A 61 -10.13 12.12 9.00
C THR A 61 -11.31 12.99 9.40
N GLU A 62 -11.15 14.31 9.35
CA GLU A 62 -12.23 15.27 9.55
C GLU A 62 -13.41 14.98 8.60
N LYS A 63 -14.62 15.28 9.08
CA LYS A 63 -15.88 15.16 8.33
C LYS A 63 -16.68 16.44 8.50
N HIS A 64 -17.50 16.75 7.51
CA HIS A 64 -18.39 17.92 7.53
C HIS A 64 -19.63 17.77 8.43
N SER A 65 -19.96 16.57 8.92
CA SER A 65 -21.20 16.34 9.69
C SER A 65 -20.97 15.62 11.01
N THR A 66 -20.87 14.29 10.99
CA THR A 66 -20.69 13.47 12.19
C THR A 66 -19.26 12.97 12.28
N GLU A 67 -18.70 13.04 13.49
CA GLU A 67 -17.40 12.45 13.77
C GLU A 67 -17.44 10.94 13.50
N ARG A 68 -16.35 10.39 12.97
CA ARG A 68 -16.25 8.94 12.74
C ARG A 68 -16.10 8.24 14.08
N GLU A 69 -16.74 7.08 14.24
CA GLU A 69 -16.52 6.22 15.42
C GLU A 69 -15.11 5.62 15.38
N ASN A 70 -14.71 5.11 14.22
CA ASN A 70 -13.44 4.40 14.03
C ASN A 70 -12.42 5.20 13.21
N ASN A 71 -11.13 4.94 13.47
CA ASN A 71 -10.03 5.43 12.63
C ASN A 71 -10.16 4.91 11.20
N ASN A 72 -9.89 5.77 10.22
CA ASN A 72 -10.02 5.45 8.80
C ASN A 72 -8.82 5.93 7.96
N ALA A 73 -7.82 6.49 8.62
CA ALA A 73 -6.59 6.92 8.00
C ALA A 73 -5.40 6.55 8.88
N MET A 74 -4.22 6.56 8.28
CA MET A 74 -2.97 6.31 8.97
C MET A 74 -1.87 7.22 8.45
N ARG A 75 -0.94 7.54 9.35
CA ARG A 75 0.30 8.24 9.03
C ARG A 75 1.44 7.26 9.17
N ALA A 76 2.17 7.04 8.08
CA ALA A 76 3.35 6.18 8.06
C ALA A 76 4.65 7.01 8.06
N SER A 77 5.56 6.68 8.98
CA SER A 77 6.88 7.32 9.10
C SER A 77 7.96 6.30 9.45
N GLN A 78 9.22 6.62 9.19
CA GLN A 78 10.37 5.83 9.68
C GLN A 78 10.65 6.06 11.17
N ASN A 79 10.16 7.17 11.72
CA ASN A 79 10.34 7.52 13.13
C ASN A 79 9.07 7.17 13.90
N LYS A 80 9.20 6.38 14.97
CA LYS A 80 8.07 6.01 15.84
C LYS A 80 7.48 7.27 16.48
N GLY A 81 6.16 7.43 16.38
CA GLY A 81 5.45 8.56 16.98
C GLY A 81 5.59 9.90 16.26
N ALA A 82 6.14 9.92 15.05
CA ALA A 82 6.29 11.16 14.28
C ALA A 82 4.94 11.84 13.99
N GLU A 83 4.90 13.17 14.15
CA GLU A 83 3.74 14.00 13.83
C GLU A 83 3.61 14.28 12.32
N ASP A 84 4.68 14.03 11.56
CA ASP A 84 4.76 14.14 10.12
C ASP A 84 4.89 12.76 9.45
N GLY A 85 4.83 12.74 8.11
CA GLY A 85 4.96 11.50 7.34
C GLY A 85 3.88 11.32 6.28
N LYS A 86 3.90 10.13 5.67
CA LYS A 86 3.05 9.77 4.54
C LYS A 86 1.64 9.43 5.03
N LYS A 87 0.67 10.23 4.61
CA LYS A 87 -0.74 10.06 4.99
C LYS A 87 -1.49 9.17 3.99
N TYR A 88 -2.20 8.19 4.51
CA TYR A 88 -3.05 7.27 3.76
C TYR A 88 -4.44 7.23 4.37
N GLN A 89 -5.45 7.05 3.54
CA GLN A 89 -6.84 6.87 3.96
C GLN A 89 -7.37 5.55 3.42
N LEU A 90 -8.00 4.75 4.27
CA LEU A 90 -8.68 3.54 3.86
C LEU A 90 -9.94 3.90 3.06
N ILE A 91 -9.99 3.44 1.81
CA ILE A 91 -11.19 3.52 0.96
C ILE A 91 -12.05 2.28 1.22
N TYR A 92 -11.43 1.11 1.20
CA TYR A 92 -12.12 -0.18 1.26
C TYR A 92 -11.17 -1.25 1.76
N SER A 93 -11.70 -2.21 2.50
CA SER A 93 -11.05 -3.47 2.83
C SER A 93 -12.14 -4.53 2.92
N ASP A 94 -11.88 -5.71 2.36
CA ASP A 94 -12.72 -6.89 2.57
C ASP A 94 -12.20 -7.75 3.75
N TYR A 95 -11.17 -7.26 4.44
CA TYR A 95 -10.44 -7.90 5.54
C TYR A 95 -9.78 -9.25 5.23
N ASN A 96 -9.92 -9.77 4.01
CA ASN A 96 -9.58 -11.16 3.69
C ASN A 96 -8.64 -11.28 2.49
N LYS A 97 -8.80 -10.44 1.47
CA LYS A 97 -8.09 -10.54 0.19
C LYS A 97 -7.48 -9.22 -0.24
N CYS A 98 -8.11 -8.07 0.04
CA CYS A 98 -7.60 -6.80 -0.46
C CYS A 98 -7.86 -5.60 0.47
N ASP A 99 -7.00 -4.59 0.31
CA ASP A 99 -7.14 -3.27 0.91
C ASP A 99 -6.88 -2.19 -0.13
N ILE A 100 -7.73 -1.16 -0.16
CA ILE A 100 -7.58 -0.02 -1.07
C ILE A 100 -7.32 1.22 -0.24
N LEU A 101 -6.18 1.85 -0.49
CA LEU A 101 -5.73 3.04 0.21
C LEU A 101 -5.64 4.22 -0.74
N ARG A 102 -6.23 5.34 -0.35
CA ARG A 102 -5.94 6.66 -0.93
C ARG A 102 -4.67 7.23 -0.32
N ILE A 103 -3.86 7.87 -1.14
CA ILE A 103 -2.58 8.44 -0.77
C ILE A 103 -2.72 9.95 -0.73
N LEU A 104 -2.84 10.50 0.47
CA LEU A 104 -3.19 11.91 0.66
C LEU A 104 -2.05 12.88 0.36
N TYR A 105 -0.80 12.41 0.37
CA TYR A 105 0.38 13.25 0.10
C TYR A 105 0.81 13.26 -1.38
N GLN A 106 0.18 12.45 -2.23
CA GLN A 106 0.59 12.23 -3.62
C GLN A 106 -0.53 12.67 -4.57
N THR A 107 -0.16 13.34 -5.67
CA THR A 107 -1.11 13.76 -6.74
C THR A 107 -2.32 14.50 -6.17
N ASN A 108 -2.09 15.49 -5.32
CA ASN A 108 -3.15 16.27 -4.64
C ASN A 108 -4.19 15.40 -3.90
N GLY A 109 -3.79 14.22 -3.41
CA GLY A 109 -4.66 13.30 -2.67
C GLY A 109 -5.50 12.37 -3.54
N HIS A 110 -5.30 12.34 -4.86
CA HIS A 110 -6.05 11.48 -5.78
C HIS A 110 -5.38 10.12 -6.02
N ALA A 111 -4.14 9.93 -5.59
CA ALA A 111 -3.44 8.68 -5.84
C ALA A 111 -3.99 7.54 -4.97
N CYS A 112 -3.92 6.31 -5.48
CA CYS A 112 -4.34 5.12 -4.76
C CYS A 112 -3.35 3.97 -4.87
N HIS A 113 -3.45 3.06 -3.90
CA HIS A 113 -2.85 1.74 -3.86
C HIS A 113 -3.92 0.68 -3.67
N LEU A 114 -3.84 -0.41 -4.44
CA LEU A 114 -4.57 -1.65 -4.18
C LEU A 114 -3.59 -2.68 -3.64
N TYR A 115 -3.72 -3.00 -2.37
CA TYR A 115 -3.02 -4.12 -1.76
C TYR A 115 -3.84 -5.39 -1.87
N HIS A 116 -3.15 -6.48 -2.20
CA HIS A 116 -3.67 -7.83 -2.24
C HIS A 116 -2.94 -8.70 -1.21
N HIS A 117 -3.68 -9.52 -0.47
CA HIS A 117 -3.16 -10.35 0.61
C HIS A 117 -2.33 -11.51 0.06
N ASN A 118 -1.29 -11.90 0.79
CA ASN A 118 -0.27 -12.84 0.31
C ASN A 118 -0.81 -14.22 -0.08
N ASN A 119 -1.79 -14.72 0.66
CA ASN A 119 -2.39 -16.03 0.47
C ASN A 119 -3.24 -16.15 -0.81
N THR A 120 -3.64 -15.04 -1.42
CA THR A 120 -4.60 -15.01 -2.53
C THR A 120 -4.09 -14.19 -3.73
N VAL A 121 -2.90 -13.60 -3.64
CA VAL A 121 -2.38 -12.66 -4.66
C VAL A 121 -2.15 -13.30 -6.03
N ASP A 122 -1.90 -14.61 -6.08
CA ASP A 122 -1.69 -15.34 -7.32
C ASP A 122 -3.01 -15.59 -8.08
N ASP A 123 -4.16 -15.48 -7.40
CA ASP A 123 -5.48 -15.64 -8.00
C ASP A 123 -5.92 -14.39 -8.80
N GLY A 124 -5.12 -13.33 -8.76
CA GLY A 124 -5.47 -12.01 -9.30
C GLY A 124 -6.38 -11.22 -8.37
N VAL A 125 -6.68 -9.98 -8.75
CA VAL A 125 -7.49 -9.06 -7.92
C VAL A 125 -8.97 -9.50 -7.93
N PRO A 126 -9.63 -9.66 -6.77
CA PRO A 126 -11.05 -9.96 -6.69
C PRO A 126 -11.86 -8.88 -7.39
N GLN A 127 -12.90 -9.31 -8.12
CA GLN A 127 -13.77 -8.43 -8.91
C GLN A 127 -14.31 -7.25 -8.10
N GLU A 128 -14.67 -7.46 -6.83
CA GLU A 128 -15.19 -6.39 -5.97
C GLU A 128 -14.11 -5.34 -5.65
N CYS A 129 -12.89 -5.78 -5.34
CA CYS A 129 -11.75 -4.88 -5.11
C CYS A 129 -11.42 -4.07 -6.37
N GLU A 130 -11.42 -4.73 -7.53
CA GLU A 130 -11.16 -4.07 -8.81
C GLU A 130 -12.25 -3.02 -9.14
N ARG A 131 -13.52 -3.37 -8.93
CA ARG A 131 -14.66 -2.47 -9.12
C ARG A 131 -14.57 -1.25 -8.22
N VAL A 132 -14.31 -1.44 -6.92
CA VAL A 132 -14.19 -0.34 -5.95
C VAL A 132 -12.98 0.54 -6.27
N TYR A 133 -11.83 -0.06 -6.61
CA TYR A 133 -10.63 0.67 -6.99
C TYR A 133 -10.86 1.49 -8.27
N GLY A 134 -11.45 0.88 -9.30
CA GLY A 134 -11.79 1.55 -10.55
C GLY A 134 -12.64 2.78 -10.30
N ASN A 135 -13.72 2.66 -9.53
CA ASN A 135 -14.61 3.78 -9.21
C ASN A 135 -13.95 4.85 -8.33
N ALA A 136 -13.14 4.46 -7.35
CA ALA A 136 -12.60 5.39 -6.37
C ALA A 136 -11.31 6.11 -6.83
N CYS A 137 -10.57 5.54 -7.78
CA CYS A 137 -9.18 5.94 -8.02
C CYS A 137 -8.86 6.32 -9.47
N GLY A 138 -9.74 6.03 -10.43
CA GLY A 138 -9.42 6.30 -11.84
C GLY A 138 -10.56 6.12 -12.85
N ASN A 139 -11.80 5.99 -12.39
CA ASN A 139 -12.99 5.65 -13.20
C ASN A 139 -12.74 4.51 -14.21
N GLY A 140 -11.96 3.50 -13.82
CA GLY A 140 -11.65 2.33 -14.65
C GLY A 140 -10.66 2.57 -15.81
N HIS A 141 -10.03 3.74 -15.94
CA HIS A 141 -9.09 3.98 -17.03
C HIS A 141 -7.75 3.24 -16.79
N PRO A 142 -7.18 2.51 -17.78
CA PRO A 142 -6.01 1.64 -17.60
C PRO A 142 -4.75 2.35 -17.08
N SER A 143 -4.62 3.66 -17.30
CA SER A 143 -3.49 4.45 -16.76
C SER A 143 -3.44 4.47 -15.22
N TYR A 144 -4.56 4.14 -14.55
CA TYR A 144 -4.68 4.10 -13.09
C TYR A 144 -4.45 2.70 -12.49
N THR A 145 -4.22 1.69 -13.34
CA THR A 145 -3.90 0.31 -12.94
C THR A 145 -2.46 -0.03 -13.27
N GLN A 146 -1.51 0.79 -12.81
CA GLN A 146 -0.09 0.46 -12.99
C GLN A 146 0.27 -0.75 -12.13
N GLN A 147 0.70 -1.81 -12.81
CA GLN A 147 1.01 -3.09 -12.17
C GLN A 147 2.34 -3.04 -11.43
N VAL A 148 2.29 -3.38 -10.14
CA VAL A 148 3.46 -3.40 -9.24
C VAL A 148 3.82 -4.83 -8.84
N TYR A 149 2.81 -5.69 -8.68
CA TYR A 149 2.99 -7.11 -8.42
C TYR A 149 3.00 -7.91 -9.73
N TYR A 150 3.92 -8.86 -9.81
CA TYR A 150 4.00 -9.85 -10.88
C TYR A 150 4.21 -11.22 -10.23
N SER A 151 3.84 -12.31 -10.90
CA SER A 151 3.96 -13.68 -10.35
C SER A 151 5.39 -14.01 -9.88
N TRP A 152 6.39 -13.56 -10.63
CA TRP A 152 7.80 -13.71 -10.26
C TRP A 152 8.22 -12.93 -9.00
N CYS A 153 7.37 -12.06 -8.44
CA CYS A 153 7.71 -11.32 -7.23
C CYS A 153 7.87 -12.21 -6.01
N LYS A 154 7.03 -13.24 -5.85
CA LYS A 154 7.14 -14.17 -4.70
C LYS A 154 8.45 -14.94 -4.74
N GLU A 155 8.69 -15.66 -5.83
CA GLU A 155 9.90 -16.47 -6.05
C GLU A 155 11.19 -15.69 -5.79
N ASN A 156 11.22 -14.43 -6.24
CA ASN A 156 12.41 -13.61 -6.14
C ASN A 156 12.57 -12.86 -4.81
N MET A 157 11.50 -12.73 -4.02
CA MET A 157 11.55 -12.12 -2.70
C MET A 157 11.71 -13.17 -1.59
N GLU A 158 11.21 -14.39 -1.79
CA GLU A 158 11.27 -15.53 -0.86
C GLU A 158 12.62 -16.28 -0.84
N SER A 159 13.53 -16.01 -1.78
CA SER A 159 14.90 -16.55 -1.77
C SER A 159 15.79 -16.01 -0.63
N THR A 160 15.20 -15.50 0.45
CA THR A 160 15.89 -14.94 1.62
C THR A 160 15.11 -15.19 2.92
N ILE A 161 14.39 -16.32 3.01
CA ILE A 161 13.88 -16.87 4.27
C ILE A 161 14.64 -18.16 4.58
#